data_AF-A0A5J9SJC7-F1
#
_entry.id   AF-A0A5J9SJC7-F1
#
_cell.length_a   1.000
_cell.length_b   1.000
_cell.length_c   1.000
_cell.angle_alpha   90.00
_cell.angle_beta   90.00
_cell.angle_gamma   90.00
#
_symmetry.space_group_name_H-M   'P 1'
#
loop_
_entity.id
_entity.type
_entity.pdbx_description
1 polymer ?
#
loop_
_entity_poly.entity_id
_entity_poly.type
_entity_poly.pdbx_seq_one_letter_code
_entity_poly.pdbx_strand_id
1 'polypeptide(L)'
;MAVQVTQAVGGVVVGLALHHTVADGHGLFHFLNTWTAAATGRSGTSNSNPLPLHDRNLVRSDGDEEFNRTVLRHFAPNLPRIQELKLNPTAEEQQSPTIQQTFVFTATALQHLKRRHITSMNPGEQLVPSTFLAITAHGWVSFSRASGSSSHDRPVFIGFFVDCRPALMSLPADQVYAGNCVTFCKVGLKWSELTAPDGLARALSTLTEAVKEAKVDPLKYKAEIIAENQAGYPIFIVSGTP
;
A
#
# COMPACT_ATOMS: atom_id res chain seq x y z
N MET A 1 9.21 -12.16 14.23
CA MET A 1 7.84 -12.60 13.83
C MET A 1 7.29 -13.44 14.96
N ALA A 2 6.03 -13.24 15.32
CA ALA A 2 5.32 -14.07 16.27
C ALA A 2 4.10 -14.69 15.59
N VAL A 3 3.75 -15.90 15.99
CA VAL A 3 2.60 -16.65 15.46
C VAL A 3 1.79 -17.13 16.65
N GLN A 4 0.48 -16.92 16.60
CA GLN A 4 -0.47 -17.43 17.57
C GLN A 4 -1.49 -18.32 16.87
N VAL A 5 -1.68 -19.53 17.38
CA VAL A 5 -2.71 -20.46 16.90
C VAL A 5 -3.77 -20.56 17.99
N THR A 6 -5.00 -20.18 17.66
CA THR A 6 -6.13 -20.17 18.60
C THR A 6 -7.20 -21.13 18.11
N GLN A 7 -7.58 -22.10 18.93
CA GLN A 7 -8.71 -22.98 18.65
C GLN A 7 -10.02 -22.24 18.85
N ALA A 8 -10.94 -22.36 17.90
CA ALA A 8 -12.28 -21.80 17.96
C ALA A 8 -13.33 -22.90 17.76
N VAL A 9 -14.59 -22.60 18.06
CA VAL A 9 -15.70 -23.53 17.79
C VAL A 9 -15.79 -23.75 16.28
N GLY A 10 -15.52 -24.97 15.84
CA GLY A 10 -15.57 -25.35 14.42
C GLY A 10 -14.34 -24.97 13.59
N GLY A 11 -13.23 -24.53 14.19
CA GLY A 11 -12.04 -24.19 13.41
C GLY A 11 -10.82 -23.74 14.21
N VAL A 12 -9.84 -23.19 13.47
CA VAL A 12 -8.58 -22.65 14.01
C VAL A 12 -8.35 -21.28 13.39
N VAL A 13 -7.94 -20.32 14.23
CA VAL A 13 -7.50 -18.99 13.81
C VAL A 13 -5.99 -18.89 13.98
N VAL A 14 -5.30 -18.45 12.92
CA VAL A 14 -3.86 -18.23 12.92
C VAL A 14 -3.59 -16.72 12.83
N GLY A 15 -3.10 -16.14 13.91
CA GLY A 15 -2.66 -14.74 13.97
C GLY A 15 -1.16 -14.62 13.77
N LEU A 16 -0.72 -13.60 13.02
CA LEU A 16 0.69 -13.31 12.80
C LEU A 16 1.02 -11.86 13.17
N ALA A 17 2.20 -11.67 13.76
CA ALA A 17 2.79 -10.36 13.99
C ALA A 17 4.18 -10.30 13.36
N LEU A 18 4.40 -9.31 12.50
CA LEU A 18 5.66 -9.08 11.78
C LEU A 18 6.05 -7.61 11.90
N HIS A 19 7.31 -7.37 12.23
CA HIS A 19 7.86 -6.01 12.20
C HIS A 19 8.08 -5.60 10.73
N HIS A 20 7.39 -4.54 10.27
CA HIS A 20 7.33 -4.19 8.85
C HIS A 20 8.69 -3.77 8.25
N THR A 21 9.69 -3.44 9.07
CA THR A 21 11.07 -3.19 8.58
C THR A 21 11.75 -4.44 8.02
N VAL A 22 11.27 -5.64 8.38
CA VAL A 22 11.86 -6.90 7.93
C VAL A 22 11.39 -7.27 6.53
N ALA A 23 10.09 -7.16 6.26
CA ALA A 23 9.49 -7.53 4.99
C ALA A 23 8.20 -6.75 4.73
N ASP A 24 7.89 -6.57 3.44
CA ASP A 24 6.60 -6.04 3.00
C ASP A 24 5.57 -7.18 2.85
N GLY A 25 4.38 -6.85 2.33
CA GLY A 25 3.33 -7.82 2.09
C GLY A 25 3.78 -8.99 1.20
N HIS A 26 4.59 -8.72 0.17
CA HIS A 26 5.11 -9.77 -0.71
C HIS A 26 6.00 -10.76 0.06
N GLY A 27 6.95 -10.26 0.86
CA GLY A 27 7.79 -11.10 1.70
C GLY A 27 7.01 -11.90 2.76
N LEU A 28 5.96 -11.30 3.35
CA LEU A 28 5.06 -12.00 4.27
C LEU A 28 4.29 -13.13 3.58
N PHE A 29 3.72 -12.89 2.40
CA PHE A 29 2.99 -13.92 1.65
C PHE A 29 3.91 -15.04 1.15
N HIS A 30 5.14 -14.72 0.75
CA HIS A 30 6.14 -15.73 0.43
C HIS A 30 6.43 -16.63 1.64
N PHE A 31 6.62 -16.05 2.83
CA PHE A 31 6.75 -16.82 4.07
C PHE A 31 5.54 -17.72 4.34
N LEU A 32 4.31 -17.19 4.23
CA LEU A 32 3.08 -17.96 4.45
C LEU A 32 2.95 -19.13 3.48
N ASN A 33 3.26 -18.92 2.21
CA ASN A 33 3.23 -19.97 1.19
C ASN A 33 4.24 -21.08 1.50
N THR A 34 5.47 -20.71 1.86
CA THR A 34 6.53 -21.66 2.23
C THR A 34 6.20 -22.41 3.53
N TRP A 35 5.67 -21.72 4.54
CA TRP A 35 5.21 -22.35 5.77
C TRP A 35 4.06 -23.34 5.52
N THR A 36 3.10 -22.99 4.68
CA THR A 36 1.99 -23.86 4.29
C THR A 36 2.48 -25.09 3.53
N ALA A 37 3.44 -24.93 2.62
CA ALA A 37 4.04 -26.04 1.88
C ALA A 37 4.80 -27.01 2.82
N ALA A 38 5.52 -26.47 3.81
CA ALA A 38 6.21 -27.26 4.83
C ALA A 38 5.20 -28.01 5.72
N ALA A 39 4.17 -27.32 6.21
CA ALA A 39 3.15 -27.90 7.09
C ALA A 39 2.30 -29.00 6.42
N THR A 40 2.13 -28.93 5.10
CA THR A 40 1.34 -29.92 4.32
C THR A 40 2.18 -31.08 3.77
N GLY A 41 3.48 -31.15 4.09
CA GLY A 41 4.38 -32.19 3.60
C GLY A 41 4.69 -32.10 2.10
N ARG A 42 4.39 -30.95 1.46
CA ARG A 42 4.66 -30.70 0.03
C ARG A 42 6.08 -30.18 -0.22
N SER A 43 6.90 -30.08 0.82
CA SER A 43 8.25 -29.52 0.78
C SER A 43 9.29 -30.32 -0.04
N GLY A 44 8.91 -31.42 -0.69
CA GLY A 44 9.81 -32.28 -1.47
C GLY A 44 9.24 -32.79 -2.80
N THR A 45 8.12 -32.25 -3.29
CA THR A 45 7.65 -32.51 -4.66
C THR A 45 8.24 -31.48 -5.61
N SER A 46 8.19 -31.71 -6.93
CA SER A 46 8.72 -30.81 -7.97
C SER A 46 8.14 -29.37 -7.97
N ASN A 47 7.25 -29.04 -7.03
CA ASN A 47 6.58 -27.76 -6.85
C ASN A 47 6.99 -27.09 -5.52
N SER A 48 8.22 -27.30 -5.04
CA SER A 48 8.73 -26.56 -3.87
C SER A 48 8.81 -25.07 -4.19
N ASN A 49 8.29 -24.22 -3.29
CA ASN A 49 8.47 -22.78 -3.43
C ASN A 49 9.98 -22.48 -3.46
N PRO A 50 10.45 -21.64 -4.40
CA PRO A 50 11.85 -21.29 -4.46
C PRO A 50 12.28 -20.63 -3.15
N LEU A 51 13.54 -20.85 -2.76
CA LEU A 51 14.08 -20.31 -1.51
C LEU A 51 14.01 -18.77 -1.52
N PRO A 52 13.66 -18.15 -0.39
CA PRO A 52 13.64 -16.70 -0.28
C PRO A 52 15.04 -16.12 -0.47
N LEU A 53 15.11 -15.04 -1.25
CA LEU A 53 16.32 -14.28 -1.46
C LEU A 53 16.43 -13.18 -0.40
N HIS A 54 17.50 -13.23 0.37
CA HIS A 54 17.74 -12.34 1.52
C HIS A 54 18.77 -11.24 1.25
N ASP A 55 19.42 -11.24 0.08
CA ASP A 55 20.41 -10.24 -0.27
C ASP A 55 19.76 -8.87 -0.46
N ARG A 56 19.84 -8.02 0.57
CA ARG A 56 19.28 -6.66 0.56
C ARG A 56 20.02 -5.72 -0.38
N ASN A 57 21.22 -6.10 -0.85
CA ASN A 57 22.00 -5.31 -1.78
C ASN A 57 21.39 -5.28 -3.19
N LEU A 58 20.36 -6.09 -3.45
CA LEU A 58 19.60 -6.06 -4.69
C LEU A 58 18.68 -4.84 -4.80
N VAL A 59 18.38 -4.17 -3.69
CA VAL A 59 17.64 -2.90 -3.67
C VAL A 59 18.66 -1.77 -3.55
N ARG A 60 19.24 -1.37 -4.68
CA ARG A 60 20.21 -0.27 -4.77
C ARG A 60 19.88 0.66 -5.92
N SER A 61 20.26 1.91 -5.78
CA SER A 61 20.10 2.92 -6.83
C SER A 61 21.15 4.00 -6.68
N ASP A 62 21.47 4.71 -7.77
CA ASP A 62 22.42 5.81 -7.72
C ASP A 62 21.98 6.89 -6.71
N GLY A 63 22.90 7.24 -5.81
CA GLY A 63 22.66 8.22 -4.74
C GLY A 63 21.82 7.70 -3.56
N ASP A 64 21.61 6.38 -3.44
CA ASP A 64 20.86 5.79 -2.32
C ASP A 64 21.49 6.07 -0.95
N GLU A 65 22.82 6.10 -0.84
CA GLU A 65 23.50 6.32 0.44
C GLU A 65 23.19 7.71 1.04
N GLU A 66 23.30 8.76 0.23
CA GLU A 66 22.99 10.13 0.64
C GLU A 66 21.50 10.29 0.96
N PHE A 67 20.65 9.69 0.14
CA PHE A 67 19.21 9.66 0.38
C PHE A 67 18.87 8.96 1.70
N ASN A 68 19.37 7.75 1.93
CA ASN A 68 19.18 6.97 3.15
C ASN A 68 19.66 7.74 4.38
N ARG A 69 20.81 8.42 4.28
CA ARG A 69 21.34 9.27 5.35
C ARG A 69 20.41 10.43 5.67
N THR A 70 19.82 11.06 4.64
CA THR A 70 18.86 12.16 4.79
C THR A 70 17.57 11.67 5.44
N VAL A 71 17.02 10.54 4.98
CA VAL A 71 15.84 9.88 5.57
C VAL A 71 16.09 9.55 7.04
N LEU A 72 17.23 8.91 7.36
CA LEU A 72 17.56 8.55 8.74
C LEU A 72 17.70 9.78 9.64
N ARG A 73 18.35 10.84 9.17
CA ARG A 73 18.46 12.10 9.93
C ARG A 73 17.10 12.78 10.12
N HIS A 74 16.19 12.67 9.15
CA HIS A 74 14.88 13.28 9.23
C HIS A 74 13.95 12.53 10.19
N PHE A 75 13.81 11.21 10.01
CA PHE A 75 12.85 10.40 10.76
C PHE A 75 13.38 9.87 12.09
N ALA A 76 14.70 9.73 12.20
CA ALA A 76 15.36 9.19 13.39
C ALA A 76 16.63 9.97 13.75
N PRO A 77 16.55 11.31 13.93
CA PRO A 77 17.69 12.19 14.16
C PRO A 77 18.53 11.81 15.38
N ASN A 78 17.92 11.10 16.34
CA ASN A 78 18.52 10.76 17.63
C ASN A 78 19.05 9.31 17.71
N LEU A 79 19.04 8.52 16.62
CA LEU A 79 19.68 7.20 16.61
C LEU A 79 21.16 7.32 17.01
N PRO A 80 21.70 6.43 17.86
CA PRO A 80 21.14 5.14 18.27
C PRO A 80 20.22 5.18 19.50
N ARG A 81 19.92 6.36 20.07
CA ARG A 81 18.95 6.45 21.17
C ARG A 81 17.57 6.21 20.60
N ILE A 82 17.00 5.04 20.93
CA ILE A 82 15.55 4.84 20.87
C ILE A 82 15.00 5.89 21.84
N GLN A 83 14.49 7.00 21.32
CA GLN A 83 13.61 7.84 22.09
C GLN A 83 12.48 6.89 22.51
N GLU A 84 12.36 6.58 23.79
CA GLU A 84 11.13 5.98 24.28
C GLU A 84 10.03 6.89 23.75
N LEU A 85 9.22 6.37 22.83
CA LEU A 85 7.97 7.00 22.45
C LEU A 85 7.27 7.14 23.79
N LYS A 86 7.34 8.33 24.39
CA LYS A 86 6.41 8.74 25.43
C LYS A 86 5.08 8.72 24.71
N LEU A 87 4.45 7.56 24.69
CA LEU A 87 3.03 7.40 24.50
C LEU A 87 2.47 8.32 25.58
N ASN A 88 2.16 9.56 25.20
CA ASN A 88 1.42 10.46 26.07
C ASN A 88 0.02 9.84 26.08
N PRO A 89 -0.40 9.16 27.17
CA PRO A 89 -1.70 8.49 27.21
C PRO A 89 -2.85 9.47 26.93
N THR A 90 -2.63 10.76 27.20
CA THR A 90 -3.58 11.84 26.93
C THR A 90 -3.87 12.09 25.44
N ALA A 91 -3.00 11.67 24.50
CA ALA A 91 -3.25 11.82 23.07
C ALA A 91 -4.10 10.67 22.49
N GLU A 92 -4.07 9.48 23.10
CA GLU A 92 -4.95 8.37 22.73
C GLU A 92 -6.37 8.58 23.28
N GLU A 93 -6.50 9.20 24.47
CA GLU A 93 -7.80 9.51 25.09
C GLU A 93 -8.62 10.57 24.34
N GLN A 94 -8.01 11.34 23.42
CA GLN A 94 -8.69 12.35 22.59
C GLN A 94 -9.07 11.85 21.19
N GLN A 95 -8.78 10.60 20.84
CA GLN A 95 -9.20 10.04 19.56
C GLN A 95 -10.67 9.60 19.66
N SER A 96 -11.52 10.20 18.83
CA SER A 96 -12.87 9.71 18.61
C SER A 96 -12.84 8.19 18.35
N PRO A 97 -13.77 7.40 18.90
CA PRO A 97 -13.76 5.96 18.73
C PRO A 97 -13.75 5.60 17.24
N THR A 98 -12.68 4.94 16.80
CA THR A 98 -12.57 4.49 15.42
C THR A 98 -13.35 3.18 15.28
N ILE A 99 -14.27 3.15 14.32
CA ILE A 99 -15.04 1.95 13.99
C ILE A 99 -14.35 1.25 12.83
N GLN A 100 -14.03 -0.04 13.00
CA GLN A 100 -13.61 -0.90 11.91
C GLN A 100 -14.83 -1.49 11.22
N GLN A 101 -14.94 -1.29 9.90
CA GLN A 101 -16.03 -1.83 9.11
C GLN A 101 -15.51 -2.56 7.88
N THR A 102 -16.10 -3.72 7.58
CA THR A 102 -15.79 -4.53 6.40
C THR A 102 -16.86 -4.33 5.33
N PHE A 103 -16.45 -3.94 4.13
CA PHE A 103 -17.32 -3.83 2.96
C PHE A 103 -16.98 -4.96 1.98
N VAL A 104 -17.97 -5.78 1.62
CA VAL A 104 -17.79 -6.93 0.73
C VAL A 104 -18.25 -6.58 -0.68
N PHE A 105 -17.33 -6.68 -1.65
CA PHE A 105 -17.64 -6.49 -3.07
C PHE A 105 -17.82 -7.84 -3.76
N THR A 106 -19.02 -8.11 -4.27
CA THR A 106 -19.28 -9.32 -5.07
C THR A 106 -18.61 -9.22 -6.45
N ALA A 107 -18.41 -10.36 -7.11
CA ALA A 107 -17.83 -10.37 -8.46
C ALA A 107 -18.64 -9.51 -9.44
N THR A 108 -19.98 -9.58 -9.38
CA THR A 108 -20.89 -8.75 -10.17
C THR A 108 -20.75 -7.26 -9.83
N ALA A 109 -20.65 -6.90 -8.55
CA ALA A 109 -20.44 -5.52 -8.14
C ALA A 109 -19.10 -4.96 -8.67
N LEU A 110 -18.03 -5.76 -8.64
CA LEU A 110 -16.73 -5.38 -9.21
C LEU A 110 -16.79 -5.21 -10.73
N GLN A 111 -17.50 -6.10 -11.44
CA GLN A 111 -17.70 -5.96 -12.88
C GLN A 111 -18.49 -4.68 -13.24
N HIS A 112 -19.56 -4.39 -12.49
CA HIS A 112 -20.31 -3.14 -12.65
C HIS A 112 -19.44 -1.92 -12.38
N LEU A 113 -18.63 -1.95 -11.33
CA LEU A 113 -17.72 -0.87 -10.98
C LEU A 113 -16.70 -0.62 -12.10
N LYS A 114 -16.02 -1.68 -12.58
CA LYS A 114 -15.08 -1.58 -13.72
C LYS A 114 -15.77 -1.06 -14.98
N ARG A 115 -17.01 -1.46 -15.25
CA ARG A 115 -17.74 -0.99 -16.43
C ARG A 115 -18.10 0.49 -16.34
N ARG A 116 -18.52 0.96 -15.15
CA ARG A 116 -18.78 2.38 -14.89
C ARG A 116 -17.53 3.23 -15.16
N HIS A 117 -16.35 2.72 -14.84
CA HIS A 117 -15.10 3.40 -15.14
C HIS A 117 -14.84 3.54 -16.64
N ILE A 118 -15.03 2.46 -17.42
CA ILE A 118 -14.88 2.49 -18.88
C ILE A 118 -15.83 3.53 -19.50
N THR A 119 -17.09 3.59 -19.04
CA THR A 119 -18.07 4.57 -19.55
C THR A 119 -17.74 6.02 -19.19
N SER A 120 -16.88 6.23 -18.19
CA SER A 120 -16.47 7.56 -17.73
C SER A 120 -15.14 8.02 -18.33
N MET A 121 -14.45 7.15 -19.08
CA MET A 121 -13.17 7.44 -19.75
C MET A 121 -13.39 7.96 -21.17
N ASN A 122 -12.41 8.70 -21.68
CA ASN A 122 -12.41 9.13 -23.07
C ASN A 122 -12.38 7.90 -24.02
N PRO A 123 -12.98 7.97 -25.22
CA PRO A 123 -13.04 6.85 -26.16
C PRO A 123 -11.66 6.27 -26.54
N GLY A 124 -10.57 7.04 -26.41
CA GLY A 124 -9.20 6.60 -26.68
C GLY A 124 -8.45 5.94 -25.52
N GLU A 125 -9.02 5.93 -24.31
CA GLU A 125 -8.37 5.46 -23.07
C GLU A 125 -9.12 4.28 -22.43
N GLN A 126 -9.80 3.46 -23.22
CA GLN A 126 -10.66 2.36 -22.77
C GLN A 126 -9.88 1.13 -22.23
N LEU A 127 -8.93 1.33 -21.32
CA LEU A 127 -8.32 0.22 -20.60
C LEU A 127 -9.20 -0.17 -19.41
N VAL A 128 -9.54 -1.46 -19.30
CA VAL A 128 -10.26 -1.97 -18.13
C VAL A 128 -9.37 -1.80 -16.89
N PRO A 129 -9.79 -1.04 -15.86
CA PRO A 129 -8.94 -0.80 -14.69
C PRO A 129 -8.73 -2.10 -13.89
N SER A 130 -7.58 -2.18 -13.20
CA SER A 130 -7.32 -3.26 -12.25
C SER A 130 -8.37 -3.22 -11.13
N THR A 131 -8.61 -4.36 -10.48
CA THR A 131 -9.56 -4.42 -9.35
C THR A 131 -9.13 -3.47 -8.23
N PHE A 132 -7.82 -3.36 -8.00
CA PHE A 132 -7.24 -2.40 -7.08
C PHE A 132 -7.64 -0.97 -7.46
N LEU A 133 -7.32 -0.52 -8.66
CA LEU A 133 -7.64 0.85 -9.10
C LEU A 133 -9.13 1.18 -9.01
N ALA A 134 -9.99 0.24 -9.39
CA ALA A 134 -11.44 0.41 -9.32
C ALA A 134 -11.94 0.60 -7.88
N ILE A 135 -11.52 -0.27 -6.94
CA ILE A 135 -11.92 -0.18 -5.53
C ILE A 135 -11.31 1.06 -4.88
N THR A 136 -10.03 1.35 -5.13
CA THR A 136 -9.30 2.49 -4.59
C THR A 136 -9.94 3.81 -5.01
N ALA A 137 -10.25 4.00 -6.30
CA ALA A 137 -10.94 5.18 -6.80
C ALA A 137 -12.36 5.31 -6.20
N HIS A 138 -13.10 4.21 -6.15
CA HIS A 138 -14.44 4.19 -5.58
C HIS A 138 -14.45 4.54 -4.09
N GLY A 139 -13.52 3.96 -3.32
CA GLY A 139 -13.33 4.24 -1.90
C GLY A 139 -12.96 5.70 -1.68
N TRP A 140 -11.99 6.23 -2.43
CA TRP A 140 -11.55 7.63 -2.30
C TRP A 140 -12.70 8.62 -2.49
N VAL A 141 -13.49 8.45 -3.55
CA VAL A 141 -14.66 9.29 -3.81
C VAL A 141 -15.74 9.09 -2.75
N SER A 142 -16.02 7.85 -2.37
CA SER A 142 -17.09 7.54 -1.40
C SER A 142 -16.77 8.10 -0.02
N PHE A 143 -15.55 7.91 0.49
CA PHE A 143 -15.11 8.47 1.76
C PHE A 143 -15.06 10.00 1.72
N SER A 144 -14.63 10.59 0.60
CA SER A 144 -14.65 12.05 0.43
C SER A 144 -16.07 12.62 0.53
N ARG A 145 -17.05 11.94 -0.08
CA ARG A 145 -18.47 12.30 0.02
C ARG A 145 -19.02 12.11 1.43
N ALA A 146 -18.67 11.02 2.09
CA ALA A 146 -19.12 10.71 3.46
C ALA A 146 -18.52 11.68 4.50
N SER A 147 -17.34 12.23 4.23
CA SER A 147 -16.65 13.16 5.13
C SER A 147 -17.31 14.55 5.22
N GLY A 148 -18.37 14.81 4.44
CA GLY A 148 -19.05 16.12 4.38
C GLY A 148 -18.24 17.17 3.60
N SER A 149 -18.59 18.45 3.76
CA SER A 149 -17.91 19.55 3.08
C SER A 149 -16.53 19.82 3.68
N SER A 150 -15.51 19.90 2.82
CA SER A 150 -14.21 20.45 3.21
C SER A 150 -14.30 21.97 3.25
N SER A 151 -14.20 22.56 4.45
CA SER A 151 -13.99 24.00 4.60
C SER A 151 -12.80 24.40 3.73
N HIS A 152 -13.01 25.30 2.75
CA HIS A 152 -12.00 25.80 1.82
C HIS A 152 -11.54 24.85 0.69
N ASP A 153 -12.34 23.82 0.34
CA ASP A 153 -12.03 22.94 -0.79
C ASP A 153 -10.63 22.31 -0.72
N ARG A 154 -10.23 21.92 0.50
CA ARG A 154 -8.89 21.38 0.74
C ARG A 154 -8.68 20.07 -0.02
N PRO A 155 -7.43 19.79 -0.46
CA PRO A 155 -7.08 18.52 -1.06
C PRO A 155 -7.36 17.35 -0.10
N VAL A 156 -7.88 16.26 -0.66
CA VAL A 156 -8.00 14.97 0.01
C VAL A 156 -6.95 14.06 -0.61
N PHE A 157 -6.06 13.50 0.20
CA PHE A 157 -4.99 12.66 -0.31
C PHE A 157 -5.34 11.18 -0.21
N ILE A 158 -4.81 10.39 -1.14
CA ILE A 158 -4.79 8.94 -1.08
C ILE A 158 -3.36 8.44 -1.28
N GLY A 159 -2.96 7.48 -0.46
CA GLY A 159 -1.64 6.88 -0.46
C GLY A 159 -1.71 5.37 -0.64
N PHE A 160 -0.79 4.79 -1.41
CA PHE A 160 -0.66 3.35 -1.58
C PHE A 160 0.79 2.98 -1.88
N PHE A 161 1.11 1.70 -1.75
CA PHE A 161 2.45 1.19 -2.05
C PHE A 161 2.45 0.47 -3.41
N VAL A 162 3.51 0.67 -4.19
CA VAL A 162 3.75 -0.02 -5.46
C VAL A 162 4.96 -0.92 -5.30
N ASP A 163 4.85 -2.17 -5.78
CA ASP A 163 5.97 -3.12 -5.80
C ASP A 163 7.02 -2.69 -6.82
N CYS A 164 8.23 -2.43 -6.33
CA CYS A 164 9.35 -1.96 -7.15
C CYS A 164 10.20 -3.11 -7.70
N ARG A 165 9.97 -4.35 -7.25
CA ARG A 165 10.80 -5.50 -7.66
C ARG A 165 10.89 -5.66 -9.18
N PRO A 166 9.79 -5.57 -9.96
CA PRO A 166 9.89 -5.74 -11.41
C PRO A 166 10.73 -4.66 -12.11
N ALA A 167 10.88 -3.49 -11.50
CA ALA A 167 11.67 -2.39 -12.04
C ALA A 167 13.16 -2.45 -11.60
N LEU A 168 13.45 -3.07 -10.45
CA LEU A 168 14.79 -3.07 -9.85
C LEU A 168 15.50 -4.44 -9.94
N MET A 169 14.79 -5.52 -10.25
CA MET A 169 15.32 -6.88 -10.21
C MET A 169 14.91 -7.68 -11.45
N SER A 170 15.79 -8.56 -11.91
CA SER A 170 15.48 -9.51 -12.98
C SER A 170 14.83 -10.78 -12.42
N LEU A 171 14.03 -11.46 -13.24
CA LEU A 171 13.53 -12.80 -12.94
C LEU A 171 14.69 -13.77 -12.67
N PRO A 172 14.58 -14.68 -11.68
CA PRO A 172 13.45 -14.87 -10.76
C PRO A 172 13.58 -14.09 -9.43
N ALA A 173 14.58 -13.21 -9.28
CA ALA A 173 14.88 -12.53 -8.02
C ALA A 173 13.72 -11.65 -7.53
N ASP A 174 13.02 -11.01 -8.46
CA ASP A 174 11.79 -10.24 -8.22
C ASP A 174 10.64 -11.05 -7.62
N GLN A 175 10.61 -12.38 -7.79
CA GLN A 175 9.56 -13.25 -7.23
C GLN A 175 9.89 -13.82 -5.85
N VAL A 176 11.17 -13.80 -5.47
CA VAL A 176 11.65 -14.51 -4.27
C VAL A 176 12.33 -13.60 -3.26
N TYR A 177 12.56 -12.34 -3.60
CA TYR A 177 13.10 -11.36 -2.66
C TYR A 177 12.16 -11.14 -1.47
N ALA A 178 12.64 -11.53 -0.29
CA ALA A 178 11.85 -11.56 0.94
C ALA A 178 11.83 -10.22 1.69
N GLY A 179 12.54 -9.20 1.19
CA GLY A 179 12.67 -7.92 1.87
C GLY A 179 11.58 -6.91 1.56
N ASN A 180 11.79 -5.66 1.99
CA ASN A 180 10.98 -4.52 1.53
C ASN A 180 11.51 -4.05 0.17
N CYS A 181 10.63 -3.92 -0.82
CA CYS A 181 10.93 -3.31 -2.12
C CYS A 181 9.68 -2.65 -2.67
N VAL A 182 9.25 -1.59 -1.97
CA VAL A 182 8.04 -0.83 -2.31
C VAL A 182 8.34 0.66 -2.31
N THR A 183 7.61 1.40 -3.14
CA THR A 183 7.61 2.87 -3.14
C THR A 183 6.24 3.37 -2.69
N PHE A 184 6.23 4.46 -1.94
CA PHE A 184 5.00 5.09 -1.47
C PHE A 184 4.55 6.11 -2.51
N CYS A 185 3.34 5.92 -3.04
CA CYS A 185 2.70 6.86 -3.95
C CYS A 185 1.62 7.62 -3.18
N LYS A 186 1.66 8.95 -3.26
CA LYS A 186 0.64 9.83 -2.72
C LYS A 186 0.13 10.74 -3.81
N VAL A 187 -1.19 10.78 -3.97
CA VAL A 187 -1.85 11.71 -4.89
C VAL A 187 -2.98 12.43 -4.18
N GLY A 188 -3.31 13.63 -4.65
CA GLY A 188 -4.34 14.47 -4.08
C GLY A 188 -5.21 15.08 -5.16
N LEU A 189 -6.50 15.19 -4.86
CA LEU A 189 -7.47 15.97 -5.63
C LEU A 189 -8.23 16.87 -4.67
N LYS A 190 -8.72 18.01 -5.15
CA LYS A 190 -9.60 18.84 -4.32
C LYS A 190 -10.87 18.08 -3.97
N TRP A 191 -11.43 18.39 -2.82
CA TRP A 191 -12.68 17.78 -2.39
C TRP A 191 -13.81 18.01 -3.42
N SER A 192 -13.89 19.21 -3.99
CA SER A 192 -14.86 19.56 -5.05
C SER A 192 -14.69 18.70 -6.31
N GLU A 193 -13.44 18.42 -6.71
CA GLU A 193 -13.13 17.57 -7.86
C GLU A 193 -13.53 16.10 -7.61
N LEU A 194 -13.28 15.58 -6.41
CA LEU A 194 -13.65 14.21 -6.05
C LEU A 194 -15.15 14.01 -5.93
N THR A 195 -15.88 15.02 -5.45
CA THR A 195 -17.32 14.92 -5.20
C THR A 195 -18.17 15.27 -6.41
N ALA A 196 -17.61 15.94 -7.42
CA ALA A 196 -18.24 16.27 -8.70
C ALA A 196 -18.81 15.04 -9.44
N PRO A 197 -19.74 15.23 -10.41
CA PRO A 197 -20.31 14.14 -11.20
C PRO A 197 -19.27 13.25 -11.89
N ASP A 198 -18.16 13.85 -12.34
CA ASP A 198 -17.04 13.19 -13.02
C ASP A 198 -15.87 12.83 -12.08
N GLY A 199 -16.01 13.04 -10.77
CA GLY A 199 -14.93 12.84 -9.80
C GLY A 199 -14.38 11.41 -9.77
N LEU A 200 -15.19 10.40 -10.10
CA LEU A 200 -14.73 9.02 -10.23
C LEU A 200 -13.77 8.82 -11.41
N ALA A 201 -14.01 9.52 -12.52
CA ALA A 201 -13.13 9.46 -13.70
C ALA A 201 -11.79 10.14 -13.40
N ARG A 202 -11.84 11.33 -12.77
CA ARG A 202 -10.64 12.07 -12.32
C ARG A 202 -9.81 11.23 -11.36
N ALA A 203 -10.43 10.68 -10.31
CA ALA A 203 -9.77 9.83 -9.34
C ALA A 203 -9.08 8.63 -10.02
N LEU A 204 -9.76 7.95 -10.94
CA LEU A 204 -9.17 6.81 -11.64
C LEU A 204 -8.01 7.21 -12.54
N SER A 205 -8.14 8.31 -13.30
CA SER A 205 -7.07 8.83 -14.16
C SER A 205 -5.82 9.16 -13.34
N THR A 206 -5.98 9.95 -12.26
CA THR A 206 -4.88 10.31 -11.35
C THR A 206 -4.20 9.08 -10.75
N LEU A 207 -4.97 8.09 -10.27
CA LEU A 207 -4.41 6.85 -9.73
C LEU A 207 -3.68 6.03 -10.79
N THR A 208 -4.21 5.96 -12.01
CA THR A 208 -3.61 5.19 -13.12
C THR A 208 -2.28 5.79 -13.53
N GLU A 209 -2.21 7.12 -13.65
CA GLU A 209 -0.98 7.85 -13.94
C GLU A 209 0.07 7.62 -12.85
N ALA A 210 -0.32 7.75 -11.58
CA ALA A 210 0.59 7.52 -10.46
C ALA A 210 1.14 6.10 -10.42
N VAL A 211 0.31 5.08 -10.67
CA VAL A 211 0.76 3.67 -10.75
C VAL A 211 1.70 3.47 -11.94
N LYS A 212 1.37 4.02 -13.10
CA LYS A 212 2.19 3.89 -14.31
C LYS A 212 3.56 4.51 -14.09
N GLU A 213 3.59 5.70 -13.52
CA GLU A 213 4.82 6.42 -13.24
C GLU A 213 5.68 5.71 -12.19
N ALA A 214 5.08 5.27 -11.10
CA ALA A 214 5.80 4.53 -10.05
C ALA A 214 6.35 3.19 -10.55
N LYS A 215 5.72 2.55 -11.55
CA LYS A 215 6.26 1.34 -12.19
C LYS A 215 7.44 1.64 -13.12
N VAL A 216 7.48 2.84 -13.72
CA VAL A 216 8.56 3.26 -14.64
C VAL A 216 9.77 3.78 -13.87
N ASP A 217 9.54 4.65 -12.89
CA ASP A 217 10.58 5.22 -12.03
C ASP A 217 10.11 5.23 -10.57
N PRO A 218 10.26 4.10 -9.86
CA PRO A 218 9.81 3.99 -8.48
C PRO A 218 10.52 4.94 -7.50
N LEU A 219 11.64 5.52 -7.92
CA LEU A 219 12.50 6.37 -7.10
C LEU A 219 12.34 7.86 -7.41
N LYS A 220 11.58 8.21 -8.45
CA LYS A 220 11.31 9.59 -8.85
C LYS A 220 10.93 10.49 -7.68
N TYR A 221 10.05 9.97 -6.82
CA TYR A 221 9.43 10.73 -5.72
C TYR A 221 10.14 10.58 -4.37
N LYS A 222 11.34 10.00 -4.35
CA LYS A 222 12.06 9.72 -3.09
C LYS A 222 12.24 10.97 -2.20
N ALA A 223 12.47 12.13 -2.81
CA ALA A 223 12.65 13.39 -2.09
C ALA A 223 11.34 13.96 -1.49
N GLU A 224 10.19 13.73 -2.13
CA GLU A 224 8.89 14.24 -1.68
C GLU A 224 8.40 13.55 -0.40
N ILE A 225 8.80 12.28 -0.19
CA ILE A 225 8.54 11.50 1.03
C ILE A 225 9.03 12.24 2.30
N ILE A 226 10.10 13.02 2.19
CA ILE A 226 10.70 13.77 3.30
C ILE A 226 9.98 15.12 3.52
N ALA A 227 9.50 15.75 2.45
CA ALA A 227 8.93 17.10 2.50
C ALA A 227 7.48 17.13 3.03
N GLU A 228 6.69 16.08 2.80
CA GLU A 228 5.23 16.17 2.92
C GLU A 228 4.60 15.76 4.25
N ASN A 229 5.37 15.20 5.20
CA ASN A 229 4.85 14.81 6.52
C ASN A 229 4.45 15.99 7.43
N GLN A 230 4.58 17.24 6.95
CA GLN A 230 4.38 18.44 7.76
C GLN A 230 2.99 19.08 7.63
N ALA A 231 2.14 18.65 6.70
CA ALA A 231 0.97 19.44 6.29
C ALA A 231 -0.38 19.04 6.92
N GLY A 232 -0.46 17.94 7.69
CA GLY A 232 -1.66 17.59 8.49
C GLY A 232 -2.96 17.32 7.71
N TYR A 233 -2.89 17.11 6.39
CA TYR A 233 -4.07 16.81 5.58
C TYR A 233 -4.55 15.35 5.75
N PRO A 234 -5.87 15.09 5.65
CA PRO A 234 -6.38 13.73 5.71
C PRO A 234 -5.85 12.91 4.52
N ILE A 235 -5.29 11.75 4.84
CA ILE A 235 -4.78 10.78 3.87
C ILE A 235 -5.48 9.43 4.05
N PHE A 236 -6.02 8.91 2.96
CA PHE A 236 -6.52 7.54 2.90
C PHE A 236 -5.38 6.61 2.51
N ILE A 237 -4.97 5.70 3.40
CA ILE A 237 -3.95 4.70 3.06
C ILE A 237 -4.62 3.42 2.59
N VAL A 238 -4.25 2.97 1.39
CA VAL A 238 -4.80 1.76 0.78
C VAL A 238 -3.68 0.72 0.64
N SER A 239 -3.91 -0.46 1.20
CA SER A 239 -3.05 -1.62 1.03
C SER A 239 -3.55 -2.49 -0.12
N GLY A 240 -2.63 -3.04 -0.92
CA GLY A 240 -2.93 -3.91 -2.05
C GLY A 240 -1.89 -3.76 -3.16
N THR A 241 -2.07 -4.51 -4.25
CA THR A 241 -1.18 -4.48 -5.41
C THR A 241 -1.88 -3.81 -6.60
N PRO A 242 -1.36 -2.67 -7.10
CA PRO A 242 -1.97 -1.92 -8.21
C PRO A 242 -1.89 -2.54 -9.61
#